data_AF-A0A8J9V5E8-F1
#
_entry.id   AF-A0A8J9V5E8-F1
#
_cell.length_a   1.000
_cell.length_b   1.000
_cell.length_c   1.000
_cell.angle_alpha   90.00
_cell.angle_beta   90.00
_cell.angle_gamma   90.00
#
_symmetry.space_group_name_H-M   'P 1'
#
loop_
_entity.id
_entity.type
_entity.pdbx_description
1 polymer ?
#
loop_
_entity_poly.entity_id
_entity_poly.type
_entity_poly.pdbx_seq_one_letter_code
_entity_poly.pdbx_strand_id
1 'polypeptide(L)'
;MYKWLVFIVILKTVSAEEDRVCEIKCPVEDKEMVCAFDIIKRAYKIFPSKCAMDEFAKCFNNDLVKTPLKFCLKEYTSTRRIYGESCPVFCPSHYKPVCGASKYRDYIYRTFNNGCYLDMINCRGDDDTTGYVEVPLQFCQRHLMKNIFKEKLVMSDTNDFQDYK
;
A
#
# COMPACT_ATOMS: atom_id res chain seq x y z
N MET A 1 -30.08 -52.82 38.27
CA MET A 1 -30.02 -51.38 37.99
C MET A 1 -28.62 -50.85 38.34
N TYR A 2 -27.64 -50.98 37.45
CA TYR A 2 -26.34 -50.31 37.61
C TYR A 2 -26.18 -49.33 36.45
N LYS A 3 -26.24 -48.03 36.79
CA LYS A 3 -26.10 -46.92 35.85
C LYS A 3 -24.64 -46.82 35.40
N TRP A 4 -24.49 -46.83 34.08
CA TRP A 4 -23.34 -46.39 33.30
C TRP A 4 -22.83 -45.01 33.73
N LEU A 5 -21.52 -44.88 33.96
CA LEU A 5 -20.77 -43.64 33.77
C LEU A 5 -19.37 -44.01 33.26
N VAL A 6 -19.28 -44.37 31.99
CA VAL A 6 -17.99 -44.38 31.28
C VAL A 6 -17.65 -42.92 30.99
N PHE A 7 -16.67 -42.39 31.73
CA PHE A 7 -16.09 -41.08 31.49
C PHE A 7 -15.48 -41.07 30.08
N ILE A 8 -16.13 -40.39 29.15
CA ILE A 8 -15.55 -40.03 27.86
C ILE A 8 -14.50 -38.96 28.14
N VAL A 9 -13.23 -39.38 28.23
CA VAL A 9 -12.09 -38.47 28.23
C VAL A 9 -12.00 -37.90 26.82
N ILE A 10 -12.64 -36.75 26.61
CA ILE A 10 -12.44 -35.95 25.41
C ILE A 10 -11.01 -35.40 25.52
N LEU A 11 -10.06 -36.12 24.91
CA LEU A 11 -8.77 -35.55 24.54
C LEU A 11 -9.06 -34.42 23.57
N LYS A 12 -9.16 -33.20 24.10
CA LYS A 12 -9.08 -32.00 23.28
C LYS A 12 -7.65 -31.94 22.77
N THR A 13 -7.42 -32.45 21.57
CA THR A 13 -6.28 -32.00 20.76
C THR A 13 -6.59 -30.57 20.34
N VAL A 14 -6.41 -29.63 21.27
CA VAL A 14 -6.21 -28.23 20.94
C VAL A 14 -4.89 -28.20 20.17
N SER A 15 -4.96 -28.06 18.85
CA SER A 15 -3.80 -27.61 18.08
C SER A 15 -3.48 -26.22 18.61
N ALA A 16 -2.46 -26.13 19.45
CA ALA A 16 -1.87 -24.86 19.84
C ALA A 16 -1.34 -24.22 18.56
N GLU A 17 -2.08 -23.26 18.02
CA GLU A 17 -1.53 -22.29 17.08
C GLU A 17 -0.65 -21.37 17.92
N GLU A 18 0.61 -21.77 18.06
CA GLU A 18 1.62 -21.05 18.81
C GLU A 18 1.92 -19.75 18.05
N ASP A 19 1.44 -18.62 18.55
CA ASP A 19 1.84 -17.29 18.10
C ASP A 19 3.34 -17.11 18.38
N ARG A 20 4.20 -17.64 17.50
CA ARG A 20 5.63 -17.38 17.53
C ARG A 20 5.86 -15.89 17.32
N VAL A 21 6.29 -15.20 18.37
CA VAL A 21 6.66 -13.78 18.32
C VAL A 21 8.05 -13.68 17.73
N CYS A 22 8.15 -13.10 16.53
CA CYS A 22 9.42 -12.88 15.84
C CYS A 22 9.87 -11.43 15.99
N GLU A 23 11.01 -11.20 16.62
CA GLU A 23 11.67 -9.89 16.65
C GLU A 23 12.54 -9.70 15.39
N ILE A 24 12.00 -9.03 14.38
CA ILE A 24 12.71 -8.75 13.12
C ILE A 24 13.46 -7.41 13.25
N LYS A 25 14.79 -7.44 13.12
CA LYS A 25 15.64 -6.23 13.11
C LYS A 25 16.26 -6.05 11.72
N CYS A 26 15.82 -5.03 11.00
CA CYS A 26 16.34 -4.70 9.67
C CYS A 26 16.93 -3.28 9.63
N PRO A 27 18.00 -3.05 8.86
CA PRO A 27 18.57 -1.72 8.66
C PRO A 27 17.60 -0.80 7.92
N VAL A 28 17.64 0.50 8.24
CA VAL A 28 16.70 1.52 7.74
C VAL A 28 16.95 1.91 6.28
N GLU A 29 18.10 1.53 5.74
CA GLU A 29 18.54 1.91 4.39
C GLU A 29 17.83 1.11 3.29
N ASP A 30 17.30 -0.06 3.64
CA ASP A 30 16.69 -1.00 2.70
C ASP A 30 15.19 -0.70 2.56
N LYS A 31 14.82 0.29 1.73
CA LYS A 31 13.44 0.81 1.62
C LYS A 31 12.64 0.25 0.44
N GLU A 32 13.19 -0.71 -0.31
CA GLU A 32 12.46 -1.34 -1.41
C GLU A 32 11.39 -2.28 -0.84
N MET A 33 10.12 -1.88 -0.91
CA MET A 33 9.02 -2.74 -0.54
C MET A 33 8.98 -3.98 -1.43
N VAL A 34 8.79 -5.15 -0.81
CA VAL A 34 8.77 -6.43 -1.52
C VAL A 34 7.38 -7.06 -1.39
N CYS A 35 6.79 -7.44 -2.53
CA CYS A 35 5.63 -8.32 -2.53
C CYS A 35 6.11 -9.77 -2.58
N ALA A 36 5.57 -10.61 -1.70
CA ALA A 36 5.85 -12.03 -1.69
C ALA A 36 4.57 -12.85 -1.79
N PHE A 37 4.65 -13.98 -2.47
CA PHE A 37 3.61 -15.00 -2.49
C PHE A 37 3.99 -16.12 -1.51
N ASP A 38 3.14 -16.35 -0.52
CA ASP A 38 3.23 -17.46 0.42
C ASP A 38 2.64 -18.71 -0.23
N ILE A 39 3.50 -19.70 -0.51
CA ILE A 39 3.10 -20.92 -1.24
C ILE A 39 2.14 -21.77 -0.39
N ILE A 40 2.38 -21.81 0.92
CA ILE A 40 1.61 -22.64 1.86
C ILE A 40 0.22 -22.03 2.06
N LYS A 41 0.17 -20.72 2.34
CA LYS A 41 -1.09 -20.00 2.60
C LYS A 41 -1.80 -19.57 1.32
N ARG A 42 -1.16 -19.73 0.15
CA ARG A 42 -1.64 -19.25 -1.17
C ARG A 42 -2.06 -17.78 -1.14
N ALA A 43 -1.30 -16.96 -0.43
CA ALA A 43 -1.65 -15.57 -0.15
C ALA A 43 -0.49 -14.63 -0.49
N TYR A 44 -0.81 -13.39 -0.84
CA TYR A 44 0.20 -12.36 -1.09
C TYR A 44 0.44 -11.52 0.16
N LYS A 45 1.70 -11.18 0.45
CA LYS A 45 2.10 -10.36 1.59
C LYS A 45 3.14 -9.32 1.20
N ILE A 46 2.96 -8.09 1.70
CA ILE A 46 3.90 -6.98 1.48
C ILE A 46 4.86 -6.90 2.67
N PHE A 47 6.13 -6.68 2.37
CA PHE A 47 7.19 -6.45 3.33
C PHE A 47 7.82 -5.08 3.09
N PRO A 48 8.22 -4.37 4.15
CA PRO A 48 8.83 -3.05 4.04
C PRO A 48 10.20 -3.07 3.36
N SER A 49 10.87 -4.22 3.38
CA SER A 49 12.18 -4.43 2.78
C SER A 49 12.39 -5.89 2.42
N LYS A 50 13.43 -6.17 1.62
CA LYS A 50 13.88 -7.54 1.37
C LYS A 50 14.31 -8.23 2.67
N CYS A 51 15.08 -7.54 3.52
CA CYS A 51 15.45 -8.05 4.84
C CYS A 51 14.23 -8.50 5.65
N ALA A 52 13.17 -7.68 5.69
CA ALA A 52 11.98 -8.02 6.46
C ALA A 52 11.23 -9.24 5.91
N MET A 53 11.24 -9.43 4.58
CA MET A 53 10.70 -10.64 3.95
C MET A 53 11.50 -11.88 4.33
N ASP A 54 12.83 -11.80 4.18
CA ASP A 54 13.73 -12.94 4.40
C ASP A 54 13.73 -13.38 5.88
N GLU A 55 13.76 -12.43 6.82
CA GLU A 55 13.71 -12.73 8.26
C GLU A 55 12.35 -13.28 8.69
N PHE A 56 11.26 -12.77 8.11
CA PHE A 56 9.93 -13.35 8.33
C PHE A 56 9.85 -14.79 7.82
N ALA A 57 10.33 -15.05 6.60
CA ALA A 57 10.34 -16.39 6.00
C ALA A 57 11.09 -17.38 6.89
N LYS A 58 12.28 -17.00 7.38
CA LYS A 58 13.08 -17.83 8.31
C LYS A 58 12.36 -18.11 9.62
N CYS A 59 11.76 -17.09 10.22
CA CYS A 59 11.19 -17.22 11.56
C CYS A 59 9.96 -18.13 11.58
N PHE A 60 9.10 -18.00 10.57
CA PHE A 60 7.88 -18.80 10.45
C PHE A 60 8.07 -20.07 9.62
N ASN A 61 9.27 -20.29 9.08
CA ASN A 61 9.56 -21.37 8.13
C ASN A 61 8.56 -21.36 6.95
N ASN A 62 8.30 -20.17 6.41
CA ASN A 62 7.39 -19.96 5.29
C ASN A 62 8.17 -19.90 3.97
N ASP A 63 7.65 -20.58 2.95
CA ASP A 63 8.15 -20.45 1.58
C ASP A 63 7.54 -19.23 0.90
N LEU A 64 8.29 -18.13 0.92
CA LEU A 64 7.93 -16.86 0.30
C LEU A 64 8.67 -16.66 -1.03
N VAL A 65 7.92 -16.36 -2.08
CA VAL A 65 8.48 -16.06 -3.42
C VAL A 65 8.27 -14.59 -3.74
N LYS A 66 9.34 -13.84 -4.01
CA LYS A 66 9.23 -12.44 -4.48
C LYS A 66 8.41 -12.40 -5.77
N THR A 67 7.38 -11.57 -5.79
CA THR A 67 6.50 -11.36 -6.94
C THR A 67 6.36 -9.87 -7.25
N PRO A 68 5.94 -9.50 -8.47
CA PRO A 68 5.63 -8.12 -8.79
C PRO A 68 4.59 -7.50 -7.85
N LEU A 69 4.78 -6.24 -7.48
CA LEU A 69 3.95 -5.56 -6.47
C LEU A 69 2.44 -5.60 -6.80
N LYS A 70 2.07 -5.61 -8.09
CA LYS A 70 0.67 -5.70 -8.56
C LYS A 70 -0.12 -6.87 -7.96
N PHE A 71 0.53 -7.98 -7.64
CA PHE A 71 -0.14 -9.15 -7.08
C PHE A 71 -0.57 -8.95 -5.63
N CYS A 72 0.26 -8.30 -4.81
CA CYS A 72 -0.12 -7.91 -3.46
C CYS A 72 -1.15 -6.77 -3.43
N LEU A 73 -1.14 -5.91 -4.45
CA LEU A 73 -2.06 -4.78 -4.55
C LEU A 73 -3.46 -5.19 -5.03
N LYS A 74 -3.64 -6.40 -5.59
CA LYS A 74 -4.94 -6.93 -6.03
C LYS A 74 -5.91 -7.08 -4.85
N GLU A 75 -5.41 -7.42 -3.66
CA GLU A 75 -6.19 -7.61 -2.43
C GLU A 75 -6.56 -6.29 -1.73
N TYR A 76 -5.86 -5.20 -2.02
CA TYR A 76 -6.08 -3.88 -1.40
C TYR A 76 -7.12 -3.01 -2.11
N THR A 77 -7.78 -3.54 -3.15
CA THR A 77 -8.70 -2.78 -4.00
C THR A 77 -10.10 -2.57 -3.39
N SER A 78 -10.39 -3.17 -2.24
CA SER A 78 -11.71 -3.08 -1.59
C SER A 78 -11.85 -1.94 -0.57
N THR A 79 -10.76 -1.42 0.00
CA THR A 79 -10.84 -0.61 1.24
C THR A 79 -10.87 0.91 1.05
N ARG A 80 -10.88 1.42 -0.19
CA ARG A 80 -10.86 2.87 -0.43
C ARG A 80 -11.91 3.40 -1.38
N ARG A 81 -13.11 2.84 -1.40
CA ARG A 81 -14.24 3.61 -1.93
C ARG A 81 -14.71 4.60 -0.88
N ILE A 82 -14.10 5.79 -0.85
CA ILE A 82 -14.54 6.91 0.00
C ILE A 82 -16.02 7.25 -0.30
N TYR A 83 -16.47 6.98 -1.53
CA TYR A 83 -17.81 7.24 -2.02
C TYR A 83 -18.74 6.00 -2.05
N GLY A 84 -18.37 4.87 -1.41
CA GLY A 84 -19.21 3.68 -1.37
C GLY A 84 -19.33 2.95 -2.72
N GLU A 85 -20.41 2.20 -2.96
CA GLU A 85 -20.61 1.42 -4.19
C GLU A 85 -20.91 2.30 -5.42
N SER A 86 -21.23 3.57 -5.25
CA SER A 86 -21.58 4.48 -6.33
C SER A 86 -20.38 5.28 -6.84
N CYS A 87 -20.19 5.29 -8.16
CA CYS A 87 -19.10 6.04 -8.78
C CYS A 87 -19.31 7.56 -8.66
N PRO A 88 -18.35 8.32 -8.10
CA PRO A 88 -18.53 9.75 -7.86
C PRO A 88 -18.73 10.52 -9.17
N VAL A 89 -19.89 11.17 -9.37
CA VAL A 89 -20.23 11.96 -10.59
C VAL A 89 -19.48 13.28 -10.66
N PHE A 90 -19.21 13.85 -9.50
CA PHE A 90 -18.52 15.11 -9.36
C PHE A 90 -17.40 14.96 -8.36
N CYS A 91 -16.23 15.51 -8.69
CA CYS A 91 -15.11 15.61 -7.77
C CYS A 91 -14.82 17.06 -7.43
N PRO A 92 -14.72 17.39 -6.13
CA PRO A 92 -14.37 18.74 -5.70
C PRO A 92 -12.96 19.12 -6.16
N SER A 93 -12.73 20.40 -6.43
CA SER A 93 -11.47 20.93 -6.97
C SER A 93 -10.37 21.13 -5.92
N HIS A 94 -10.54 20.65 -4.68
CA HIS A 94 -9.52 20.80 -3.65
C HIS A 94 -8.29 19.95 -4.00
N TYR A 95 -7.11 20.57 -3.90
CA TYR A 95 -5.86 19.89 -4.23
C TYR A 95 -5.31 19.13 -3.01
N LYS A 96 -5.33 17.80 -3.08
CA LYS A 96 -4.80 16.86 -2.09
C LYS A 96 -4.24 15.64 -2.85
N PRO A 97 -3.07 15.76 -3.47
CA PRO A 97 -2.65 14.85 -4.54
C PRO A 97 -2.47 13.41 -4.04
N VAL A 98 -2.84 12.46 -4.91
CA VAL A 98 -2.61 11.03 -4.69
C VAL A 98 -1.89 10.44 -5.89
N CYS A 99 -0.96 9.51 -5.66
CA CYS A 99 -0.25 8.82 -6.73
C CYS A 99 -0.91 7.47 -7.01
N GLY A 100 -1.36 7.24 -8.24
CA GLY A 100 -1.88 5.96 -8.67
C GLY A 100 -0.85 5.20 -9.50
N ALA A 101 -0.56 3.95 -9.12
CA ALA A 101 0.16 2.98 -9.94
C ALA A 101 -0.82 2.19 -10.81
N SER A 102 -0.55 2.03 -12.10
CA SER A 102 -1.43 1.25 -12.99
C SER A 102 -1.52 -0.21 -12.52
N LYS A 103 -2.74 -0.75 -12.51
CA LYS A 103 -3.04 -2.16 -12.25
C LYS A 103 -2.59 -3.07 -13.39
N TYR A 104 -2.56 -2.52 -14.62
CA TYR A 104 -2.38 -3.30 -15.85
C TYR A 104 -0.98 -3.16 -16.44
N ARG A 105 -0.32 -2.02 -16.23
CA ARG A 105 0.98 -1.72 -16.83
C ARG A 105 2.02 -1.47 -15.75
N ASP A 106 3.10 -2.22 -15.78
CA ASP A 106 4.21 -2.05 -14.84
C ASP A 106 4.88 -0.67 -15.06
N TYR A 107 5.35 -0.05 -13.97
CA TYR A 107 6.03 1.27 -13.95
C TYR A 107 5.24 2.48 -14.47
N ILE A 108 3.92 2.38 -14.66
CA ILE A 108 3.09 3.53 -14.98
C ILE A 108 2.51 4.12 -13.70
N TYR A 109 2.91 5.36 -13.41
CA TYR A 109 2.42 6.14 -12.28
C TYR A 109 1.75 7.42 -12.79
N ARG A 110 0.63 7.79 -12.18
CA ARG A 110 -0.13 9.00 -12.51
C ARG A 110 -0.57 9.67 -11.23
N THR A 111 -0.39 10.99 -11.14
CA THR A 111 -1.04 11.75 -10.08
C THR A 111 -2.48 12.07 -10.44
N PHE A 112 -3.34 11.97 -9.43
CA PHE A 112 -4.67 12.57 -9.38
C PHE A 112 -4.72 13.77 -8.42
N ASN A 113 -5.49 14.80 -8.76
CA ASN A 113 -5.61 16.02 -7.97
C ASN A 113 -6.08 15.76 -6.53
N ASN A 114 -6.92 14.75 -6.36
CA ASN A 114 -7.33 14.21 -5.06
C ASN A 114 -7.84 12.76 -5.22
N GLY A 115 -8.12 12.13 -4.09
CA GLY A 115 -8.66 10.76 -4.03
C GLY A 115 -9.96 10.58 -4.81
N CYS A 116 -10.83 11.60 -4.88
CA CYS A 116 -12.06 11.48 -5.67
C CYS A 116 -11.78 11.25 -7.15
N TYR A 117 -10.81 11.96 -7.74
CA TYR A 117 -10.47 11.77 -9.16
C TYR A 117 -9.87 10.38 -9.43
N LEU A 118 -9.09 9.84 -8.48
CA LEU A 118 -8.59 8.46 -8.54
C LEU A 118 -9.75 7.46 -8.51
N ASP A 119 -10.67 7.61 -7.56
CA ASP A 119 -11.85 6.76 -7.40
C ASP A 119 -12.78 6.85 -8.61
N MET A 120 -12.97 8.05 -9.16
CA MET A 120 -13.78 8.30 -10.34
C MET A 120 -13.27 7.51 -11.55
N ILE A 121 -11.96 7.59 -11.85
CA ILE A 121 -11.36 6.82 -12.95
C ILE A 121 -11.46 5.32 -12.68
N ASN A 122 -11.17 4.88 -11.46
CA ASN A 122 -11.24 3.47 -11.08
C ASN A 122 -12.65 2.88 -11.17
N CYS A 123 -13.67 3.69 -10.94
CA CYS A 123 -15.06 3.25 -10.86
C CYS A 123 -15.78 3.34 -12.21
N ARG A 124 -15.58 4.43 -12.95
CA ARG A 124 -16.20 4.60 -14.28
C ARG A 124 -15.50 3.79 -15.36
N GLY A 125 -14.20 3.58 -15.23
CA GLY A 125 -13.35 3.16 -16.34
C GLY A 125 -13.24 4.27 -17.39
N ASP A 126 -12.08 4.39 -18.01
CA ASP A 126 -12.06 4.62 -19.45
C ASP A 126 -11.96 3.22 -20.07
N ASP A 127 -12.70 2.97 -21.14
CA ASP A 127 -12.66 1.68 -21.83
C ASP A 127 -11.18 1.27 -22.07
N ASP A 128 -10.85 0.12 -21.48
CA ASP A 128 -9.75 -0.80 -21.79
C ASP A 128 -8.47 -0.92 -20.94
N THR A 129 -7.92 0.03 -20.17
CA THR A 129 -6.57 -0.25 -19.57
C THR A 129 -6.12 0.48 -18.30
N THR A 130 -6.96 1.27 -17.64
CA THR A 130 -6.49 2.31 -16.70
C THR A 130 -7.07 2.21 -15.29
N GLY A 131 -7.05 1.02 -14.70
CA GLY A 131 -7.19 0.89 -13.25
C GLY A 131 -5.92 1.36 -12.55
N TYR A 132 -6.04 2.10 -11.45
CA TYR A 132 -4.93 2.59 -10.63
C TYR A 132 -5.09 2.16 -9.16
N VAL A 133 -3.98 1.91 -8.48
CA VAL A 133 -3.94 1.69 -7.03
C VAL A 133 -3.16 2.82 -6.41
N GLU A 134 -3.68 3.40 -5.33
CA GLU A 134 -2.94 4.45 -4.65
C GLU A 134 -1.65 3.89 -4.03
N VAL A 135 -0.54 4.54 -4.34
CA VAL A 135 0.79 4.28 -3.80
C VAL A 135 1.34 5.59 -3.20
N PRO A 136 2.41 5.53 -2.39
CA PRO A 136 3.05 6.73 -1.87
C PRO A 136 3.40 7.75 -2.96
N LEU A 137 3.28 9.05 -2.67
CA LEU A 137 3.52 10.12 -3.64
C LEU A 137 4.92 10.10 -4.27
N GLN A 138 5.90 9.49 -3.59
CA GLN A 138 7.28 9.36 -4.05
C GLN A 138 7.41 8.59 -5.38
N PHE A 139 6.44 7.74 -5.71
CA PHE A 139 6.42 6.98 -6.97
C PHE A 139 6.03 7.85 -8.18
N CYS A 140 5.23 8.90 -7.98
CA CYS A 140 4.87 9.85 -9.01
C CYS A 140 5.91 10.98 -9.04
N GLN A 141 7.10 10.69 -9.57
CA GLN A 141 8.26 11.58 -9.58
C GLN A 141 8.07 12.92 -10.35
N ARG A 142 6.88 13.19 -10.90
CA ARG A 142 6.50 14.50 -11.49
C ARG A 142 5.54 15.29 -10.61
N HIS A 143 5.82 15.31 -9.31
CA HIS A 143 5.21 16.21 -8.34
C HIS A 143 6.02 17.46 -8.07
N LEU A 144 6.46 18.07 -9.16
CA LEU A 144 6.87 19.46 -9.17
C LEU A 144 5.64 20.32 -9.49
N MET A 145 4.62 20.30 -8.63
CA MET A 145 4.06 21.61 -8.31
C MET A 145 5.17 22.28 -7.53
N LYS A 146 5.82 23.23 -8.20
CA LYS A 146 6.65 24.25 -7.57
C LYS A 146 6.01 24.58 -6.22
N ASN A 147 6.86 24.54 -5.22
CA ASN A 147 6.65 25.05 -3.89
C ASN A 147 6.01 26.46 -3.90
N ILE A 148 4.72 26.60 -4.20
CA ILE A 148 4.02 27.91 -4.18
C ILE A 148 4.01 28.45 -2.73
N PHE A 149 4.13 27.59 -1.72
CA PHE A 149 4.26 28.00 -0.32
C PHE A 149 5.70 28.18 0.17
N LYS A 150 6.71 27.70 -0.56
CA LYS A 150 8.13 27.89 -0.20
C LYS A 150 8.77 29.04 -0.99
N GLU A 151 8.29 29.35 -2.20
CA GLU A 151 8.69 30.57 -2.93
C GLU A 151 8.13 31.84 -2.26
N LYS A 152 6.94 31.78 -1.64
CA LYS A 152 6.37 32.96 -0.95
C LYS A 152 7.11 33.35 0.33
N LEU A 153 7.81 32.41 0.96
CA LEU A 153 8.64 32.66 2.15
C LEU A 153 10.09 33.02 1.82
N VAL A 154 10.51 32.91 0.55
CA VAL A 154 11.86 33.30 0.10
C VAL A 154 11.89 34.71 -0.51
N MET A 155 10.73 35.35 -0.69
CA MET A 155 10.65 36.75 -1.16
C MET A 155 10.51 37.79 -0.04
N SER A 156 10.71 37.42 1.23
CA SER A 156 10.63 38.38 2.36
C SER A 156 11.99 38.92 2.83
N ASP A 157 13.13 38.38 2.42
CA ASP A 157 14.41 38.70 3.08
C ASP A 157 15.62 38.91 2.15
N THR A 158 15.45 39.69 1.08
CA THR A 158 16.59 40.39 0.46
C THR A 158 16.18 41.77 -0.01
N ASN A 159 16.26 42.74 0.89
CA ASN A 159 16.67 44.09 0.50
C ASN A 159 18.18 44.04 0.25
N ASP A 160 18.63 44.23 -1.00
CA ASP A 160 19.89 44.92 -1.24
C ASP A 160 19.89 45.61 -2.62
N PHE A 161 19.74 46.94 -2.56
CA PHE A 161 20.43 48.00 -3.30
C PHE A 161 20.80 47.87 -4.80
N GLN A 162 20.42 48.94 -5.52
CA GLN A 162 21.11 49.60 -6.65
C GLN A 162 21.12 48.84 -8.01
N ASP A 163 20.84 49.45 -9.17
CA ASP A 163 21.23 50.78 -9.64
C ASP A 163 20.31 51.35 -10.74
N TYR A 164 20.44 52.67 -10.90
CA TYR A 164 19.77 53.60 -11.80
C TYR A 164 20.16 53.47 -13.28
N LYS A 165 19.18 53.48 -14.21
CA LYS A 165 19.07 54.45 -15.32
C LYS A 165 17.78 54.28 -16.13
#